data_AF-A0A9D4JHB6-F1
#
_entry.id   AF-A0A9D4JHB6-F1
#
_cell.length_a   1.000
_cell.length_b   1.000
_cell.length_c   1.000
_cell.angle_alpha   90.00
_cell.angle_beta   90.00
_cell.angle_gamma   90.00
#
_symmetry.space_group_name_H-M   'P 1'
#
loop_
_entity.id
_entity.type
_entity.pdbx_description
1 polymer ?
#
loop_
_entity_poly.entity_id
_entity_poly.type
_entity_poly.pdbx_seq_one_letter_code
_entity_poly.pdbx_strand_id
1 'polypeptide(L)'
;MHGTYQPQRRACLYSFALAAFLVQYVNAAEEATRIRTWTWTAWYNTDKPTSGEQDDERVNSIRRRGWQICGGYSPINAECRDVDNHTLTFDALSSDLVADILDEPCTTAGILCRDSDQRKPRKCANYAIRFECLSVPDSSPPTNIGVIGIAAGLSVGVRVI
;
A
#
# COMPACT_ATOMS: atom_id res chain seq x y z
N MET A 1 -52.82 2.86 35.55
CA MET A 1 -51.57 2.43 34.86
C MET A 1 -51.08 3.59 34.00
N HIS A 2 -50.25 4.48 34.55
CA HIS A 2 -49.66 5.59 33.76
C HIS A 2 -48.25 5.18 33.35
N GLY A 3 -48.08 4.84 32.07
CA GLY A 3 -46.76 4.57 31.49
C GLY A 3 -45.96 5.86 31.40
N THR A 4 -44.83 5.93 32.10
CA THR A 4 -43.88 7.04 32.00
C THR A 4 -43.22 7.02 30.63
N TYR A 5 -43.66 7.90 29.73
CA TYR A 5 -42.95 8.24 28.51
C TYR A 5 -41.57 8.80 28.90
N GLN A 6 -40.48 8.11 28.53
CA GLN A 6 -39.10 8.53 28.81
C GLN A 6 -38.50 9.27 27.60
N PRO A 7 -38.62 10.62 27.52
CA PRO A 7 -38.04 11.41 26.43
C PRO A 7 -36.50 11.38 26.42
N GLN A 8 -35.89 11.13 27.58
CA GLN A 8 -34.44 11.17 27.79
C GLN A 8 -33.69 10.06 27.02
N ARG A 9 -34.27 8.86 26.89
CA ARG A 9 -33.62 7.74 26.17
C ARG A 9 -33.52 7.96 24.67
N ARG A 10 -34.53 8.62 24.07
CA ARG A 10 -34.56 8.91 22.63
C ARG A 10 -33.58 10.04 22.30
N ALA A 11 -33.56 11.11 23.09
CA ALA A 11 -32.61 12.21 22.91
C ALA A 11 -31.14 11.72 22.94
N CYS A 12 -30.80 10.83 23.88
CA CYS A 12 -29.47 10.25 23.98
C CYS A 12 -29.09 9.42 22.73
N LEU A 13 -30.00 8.58 22.23
CA LEU A 13 -29.80 7.82 20.99
C LEU A 13 -29.65 8.72 19.75
N TYR A 14 -30.43 9.80 19.65
CA TYR A 14 -30.29 10.80 18.60
C TYR A 14 -28.94 11.52 18.67
N SER A 15 -28.49 11.90 19.87
CA SER A 15 -27.17 12.52 20.07
C SER A 15 -26.02 11.58 19.71
N PHE A 16 -26.10 10.29 20.05
CA PHE A 16 -25.11 9.29 19.64
C PHE A 16 -25.09 9.07 18.13
N ALA A 17 -26.26 8.99 17.49
CA ALA A 17 -26.35 8.82 16.04
C ALA A 17 -25.74 10.02 15.29
N LEU A 18 -26.08 11.25 15.69
CA LEU A 18 -25.51 12.46 15.10
C LEU A 18 -23.99 12.55 15.29
N ALA A 19 -23.48 12.21 16.47
CA ALA A 19 -22.04 12.16 16.72
C ALA A 19 -21.34 11.12 15.81
N ALA A 20 -21.92 9.94 15.65
CA ALA A 20 -21.37 8.90 14.77
C ALA A 20 -21.38 9.35 13.28
N PHE A 21 -22.46 9.98 12.82
CA PHE A 21 -22.54 10.54 11.47
C PHE A 21 -21.51 11.65 11.23
N LEU A 22 -21.32 12.55 12.20
CA LEU A 22 -20.30 13.60 12.11
C LEU A 22 -18.89 13.01 12.06
N VAL A 23 -18.59 12.01 12.90
CA VAL A 23 -17.30 11.31 12.87
C VAL A 23 -17.07 10.64 11.51
N GLN A 24 -18.07 9.95 10.97
CA GLN A 24 -17.96 9.32 9.66
C GLN A 24 -17.76 10.34 8.53
N TYR A 25 -18.46 11.48 8.59
CA TYR A 25 -18.32 12.57 7.62
C TYR A 25 -16.92 13.21 7.69
N VAL A 26 -16.40 13.47 8.89
CA VAL A 26 -15.05 14.00 9.09
C VAL A 26 -13.99 13.03 8.55
N ASN A 27 -14.10 11.74 8.87
CA ASN A 27 -13.17 10.71 8.35
C ASN A 27 -13.17 10.66 6.81
N ALA A 28 -14.36 10.70 6.19
CA ALA A 28 -14.48 10.70 4.73
C ALA A 28 -13.90 11.97 4.09
N ALA A 29 -14.05 13.12 4.75
CA ALA A 29 -13.47 14.39 4.30
C ALA A 29 -11.93 14.41 4.42
N GLU A 30 -11.37 13.77 5.45
CA GLU A 30 -9.92 13.60 5.63
C GLU A 30 -9.31 12.69 4.54
N GLU A 31 -9.98 11.59 4.18
CA GLU A 31 -9.55 10.74 3.06
C GLU A 31 -9.57 11.48 1.72
N ALA A 32 -10.57 12.33 1.49
CA ALA A 32 -10.71 13.09 0.26
C ALA A 32 -9.66 14.21 0.08
N THR A 33 -9.05 14.67 1.18
CA THR A 33 -8.06 15.75 1.18
C THR A 33 -6.63 15.28 1.37
N ARG A 34 -6.42 13.96 1.52
CA ARG A 34 -5.08 13.40 1.70
C ARG A 34 -4.24 13.59 0.44
N ILE A 35 -3.09 14.26 0.59
CA ILE A 35 -2.10 14.39 -0.49
C ILE A 35 -1.68 12.99 -0.94
N ARG A 36 -1.65 12.78 -2.26
CA ARG A 36 -1.18 11.53 -2.85
C ARG A 36 0.10 11.78 -3.61
N THR A 37 1.04 10.87 -3.47
CA THR A 37 2.36 10.94 -4.12
C THR A 37 2.63 9.66 -4.87
N TRP A 38 3.41 9.73 -5.94
CA TRP A 38 3.93 8.54 -6.62
C TRP A 38 5.26 8.18 -5.98
N THR A 39 5.36 6.94 -5.51
CA THR A 39 6.56 6.45 -4.81
C THR A 39 6.89 5.05 -5.28
N TRP A 40 8.18 4.80 -5.47
CA TRP A 40 8.71 3.49 -5.75
C TRP A 40 8.58 2.56 -4.54
N THR A 41 8.19 1.31 -4.77
CA THR A 41 8.27 0.24 -3.78
C THR A 41 9.73 -0.11 -3.47
N ALA A 42 9.92 -0.92 -2.43
CA ALA A 42 11.12 -1.74 -2.34
C ALA A 42 11.25 -2.67 -3.56
N TRP A 43 12.45 -3.18 -3.77
CA TRP A 43 12.73 -4.20 -4.77
C TRP A 43 12.17 -5.56 -4.34
N TYR A 44 11.47 -6.22 -5.25
CA TYR A 44 11.00 -7.60 -5.15
C TYR A 44 11.98 -8.50 -5.91
N ASN A 45 12.55 -9.45 -5.19
CA ASN A 45 13.32 -10.60 -5.70
C ASN A 45 12.79 -11.82 -4.94
N THR A 46 11.61 -12.27 -5.35
CA THR A 46 10.80 -13.31 -4.71
C THR A 46 11.02 -14.69 -5.33
N ASP A 47 11.59 -14.75 -6.53
CA ASP A 47 12.10 -15.95 -7.17
C ASP A 47 13.61 -15.81 -7.42
N LYS A 48 14.27 -16.93 -7.71
CA LYS A 48 15.66 -16.95 -8.16
C LYS A 48 15.88 -18.05 -9.19
N PRO A 49 16.80 -17.86 -10.15
CA PRO A 49 17.20 -18.93 -11.07
C PRO A 49 17.75 -20.17 -10.37
N THR A 50 18.29 -20.02 -9.15
CA THR A 50 18.84 -21.14 -8.37
C THR A 50 17.76 -21.99 -7.68
N SER A 51 16.53 -21.49 -7.54
CA SER A 51 15.41 -22.24 -6.97
C SER A 51 14.60 -23.03 -8.00
N GLY A 52 14.92 -22.92 -9.30
CA GLY A 52 14.15 -23.58 -10.35
C GLY A 52 14.75 -23.42 -11.75
N GLU A 53 13.87 -23.41 -12.76
CA GLU A 53 14.23 -23.28 -14.17
C GLU A 53 13.79 -21.91 -14.74
N GLN A 54 13.56 -20.93 -13.89
CA GLN A 54 13.06 -19.61 -14.27
C GLN A 54 13.39 -18.58 -13.19
N ASP A 55 13.16 -17.32 -13.54
CA ASP A 55 13.11 -16.21 -12.60
C ASP A 55 11.84 -15.39 -12.85
N ASP A 56 10.92 -15.41 -11.88
CA ASP A 56 9.54 -14.94 -12.03
C ASP A 56 9.14 -13.90 -10.97
N GLU A 57 9.28 -12.63 -11.35
CA GLU A 57 8.84 -11.47 -10.59
C GLU A 57 7.56 -10.84 -11.17
N ARG A 58 6.68 -11.65 -11.78
CA ARG A 58 5.35 -11.17 -12.19
C ARG A 58 4.52 -10.77 -10.99
N VAL A 59 3.67 -9.76 -11.16
CA VAL A 59 2.79 -9.24 -10.10
C VAL A 59 1.96 -10.35 -9.45
N ASN A 60 1.44 -11.27 -10.25
CA ASN A 60 0.67 -12.41 -9.74
C ASN A 60 1.54 -13.39 -8.93
N SER A 61 2.80 -13.57 -9.31
CA SER A 61 3.77 -14.46 -8.65
C SER A 61 4.23 -13.89 -7.31
N ILE A 62 4.58 -12.61 -7.29
CA ILE A 62 4.92 -11.86 -6.07
C ILE A 62 3.75 -11.91 -5.07
N ARG A 63 2.51 -11.67 -5.53
CA ARG A 63 1.31 -11.76 -4.70
C ARG A 63 1.04 -13.17 -4.18
N ARG A 64 1.20 -14.21 -5.00
CA ARG A 64 1.07 -15.62 -4.58
C ARG A 64 2.09 -15.99 -3.49
N ARG A 65 3.27 -15.36 -3.50
CA ARG A 65 4.31 -15.53 -2.46
C ARG A 65 4.04 -14.69 -1.19
N GLY A 66 2.91 -13.99 -1.10
CA GLY A 66 2.45 -13.29 0.10
C GLY A 66 2.79 -11.80 0.17
N TRP A 67 3.40 -11.24 -0.87
CA TRP A 67 3.78 -9.82 -0.89
C TRP A 67 2.65 -8.93 -1.39
N GLN A 68 2.51 -7.75 -0.79
CA GLN A 68 1.56 -6.73 -1.22
C GLN A 68 2.24 -5.74 -2.15
N ILE A 69 1.71 -5.60 -3.37
CA ILE A 69 2.16 -4.58 -4.32
C ILE A 69 1.19 -3.40 -4.29
N CYS A 70 1.74 -2.18 -4.15
CA CYS A 70 1.01 -0.91 -4.20
C CYS A 70 -0.18 -0.76 -3.24
N GLY A 71 -0.24 -1.52 -2.12
CA GLY A 71 -1.29 -1.34 -1.11
C GLY A 71 -2.72 -1.42 -1.64
N GLY A 72 -2.96 -2.19 -2.71
CA GLY A 72 -4.27 -2.33 -3.37
C GLY A 72 -4.48 -1.45 -4.59
N TYR A 73 -3.61 -0.47 -4.87
CA TYR A 73 -3.62 0.31 -6.10
C TYR A 73 -2.89 -0.43 -7.25
N SER A 74 -3.14 0.00 -8.49
CA SER A 74 -2.38 -0.49 -9.65
C SER A 74 -1.05 0.26 -9.77
N PRO A 75 0.07 -0.44 -10.06
CA PRO A 75 1.33 0.21 -10.39
C PRO A 75 1.21 0.97 -11.71
N ILE A 76 1.88 2.12 -11.80
CA ILE A 76 1.90 2.95 -13.03
C ILE A 76 3.18 2.78 -13.85
N ASN A 77 4.29 2.46 -13.19
CA ASN A 77 5.57 2.18 -13.82
C ASN A 77 6.23 0.97 -13.13
N ALA A 78 7.21 0.39 -13.82
CA ALA A 78 8.06 -0.66 -13.30
C ALA A 78 9.51 -0.40 -13.70
N GLU A 79 10.43 -0.82 -12.84
CA GLU A 79 11.85 -0.82 -13.12
C GLU A 79 12.41 -2.15 -12.64
N CYS A 80 13.24 -2.77 -13.48
CA CYS A 80 13.89 -4.03 -13.22
C CYS A 80 15.39 -3.84 -13.15
N ARG A 81 16.07 -4.76 -12.49
CA ARG A 81 17.52 -4.80 -12.44
C ARG A 81 18.01 -6.22 -12.43
N ASP A 82 19.21 -6.42 -12.95
CA ASP A 82 19.98 -7.62 -12.67
C ASP A 82 20.60 -7.48 -11.26
N VAL A 83 20.30 -8.43 -10.38
CA VAL A 83 20.74 -8.43 -8.98
C VAL A 83 22.23 -8.71 -8.87
N ASP A 84 22.81 -9.47 -9.79
CA ASP A 84 24.23 -9.80 -9.79
C ASP A 84 25.03 -8.75 -10.57
N ASN A 85 24.41 -8.11 -11.56
CA ASN A 85 24.95 -6.94 -12.26
C ASN A 85 24.31 -5.63 -11.77
N HIS A 86 24.85 -5.10 -10.67
CA HIS A 86 24.36 -3.91 -9.96
C HIS A 86 24.30 -2.61 -10.80
N THR A 87 24.80 -2.61 -12.03
CA THR A 87 24.79 -1.45 -12.93
C THR A 87 23.69 -1.51 -13.98
N LEU A 88 23.06 -2.67 -14.17
CA LEU A 88 22.01 -2.85 -15.17
C LEU A 88 20.63 -2.67 -14.53
N THR A 89 20.04 -1.51 -14.78
CA THR A 89 18.62 -1.20 -14.53
C THR A 89 17.92 -0.94 -15.86
N PHE A 90 16.70 -1.42 -16.03
CA PHE A 90 15.96 -1.28 -17.27
C PHE A 90 14.45 -1.30 -17.02
N ASP A 91 13.70 -0.93 -18.04
CA ASP A 91 12.24 -0.88 -18.08
C ASP A 91 11.73 -1.49 -19.40
N ALA A 92 10.45 -1.28 -19.70
CA ALA A 92 9.83 -1.79 -20.91
C ALA A 92 10.49 -1.25 -22.19
N LEU A 93 10.99 -0.02 -22.17
CA LEU A 93 11.59 0.66 -23.33
C LEU A 93 13.05 0.28 -23.54
N SER A 94 13.69 -0.26 -22.51
CA SER A 94 15.12 -0.59 -22.49
C SER A 94 15.37 -2.08 -22.25
N SER A 95 14.36 -2.94 -22.44
CA SER A 95 14.50 -4.39 -22.29
C SER A 95 15.51 -5.01 -23.28
N ASP A 96 15.80 -4.34 -24.41
CA ASP A 96 16.85 -4.75 -25.36
C ASP A 96 18.28 -4.64 -24.79
N LEU A 97 18.48 -3.94 -23.67
CA LEU A 97 19.77 -3.90 -22.96
C LEU A 97 20.10 -5.22 -22.26
N VAL A 98 19.11 -6.10 -22.14
CA VAL A 98 19.20 -7.36 -21.42
C VAL A 98 19.51 -8.49 -22.40
N ALA A 99 20.48 -9.34 -22.04
CA ALA A 99 20.88 -10.46 -22.91
C ALA A 99 19.89 -11.65 -22.86
N ASP A 100 19.00 -11.65 -21.88
CA ASP A 100 18.04 -12.71 -21.64
C ASP A 100 16.81 -12.56 -22.55
N ILE A 101 16.32 -13.69 -23.06
CA ILE A 101 15.03 -13.74 -23.73
C ILE A 101 13.96 -13.72 -22.64
N LEU A 102 13.25 -12.59 -22.53
CA LEU A 102 12.19 -12.39 -21.54
C LEU A 102 10.84 -12.81 -22.13
N ASP A 103 10.15 -13.73 -21.47
CA ASP A 103 8.76 -14.12 -21.81
C ASP A 103 7.79 -12.99 -21.40
N GLU A 104 8.08 -12.33 -20.27
CA GLU A 104 7.44 -11.08 -19.87
C GLU A 104 8.53 -10.01 -19.73
N PRO A 105 8.53 -8.94 -20.56
CA PRO A 105 9.48 -7.83 -20.44
C PRO A 105 9.21 -7.03 -19.16
N CYS A 106 10.15 -6.17 -18.75
CA CYS A 106 9.98 -5.38 -17.54
C CYS A 106 8.84 -4.36 -17.63
N THR A 107 7.65 -4.73 -17.18
CA THR A 107 6.45 -3.89 -17.23
C THR A 107 5.72 -3.87 -15.90
N THR A 108 4.60 -3.15 -15.84
CA THR A 108 3.69 -3.20 -14.69
C THR A 108 3.03 -4.56 -14.47
N ALA A 109 3.11 -5.51 -15.43
CA ALA A 109 2.75 -6.91 -15.24
C ALA A 109 3.85 -7.73 -14.52
N GLY A 110 5.08 -7.22 -14.56
CA GLY A 110 6.27 -7.72 -13.89
C GLY A 110 7.36 -8.11 -14.87
N ILE A 111 8.19 -9.11 -14.55
CA ILE A 111 9.22 -9.66 -15.44
C ILE A 111 9.28 -11.19 -15.30
N LEU A 112 9.54 -11.89 -16.40
CA LEU A 112 9.71 -13.34 -16.42
C LEU A 112 10.80 -13.75 -17.41
N CYS A 113 11.76 -14.51 -16.90
CA CYS A 113 12.71 -15.27 -17.71
C CYS A 113 12.52 -16.77 -17.46
N ARG A 114 12.58 -17.60 -18.50
CA ARG A 114 12.62 -19.06 -18.37
C ARG A 114 13.92 -19.61 -18.95
N ASP A 115 14.55 -20.55 -18.26
CA ASP A 115 15.76 -21.23 -18.74
C ASP A 115 15.51 -21.96 -20.07
N SER A 116 14.29 -22.46 -20.28
CA SER A 116 13.88 -23.15 -21.51
C SER A 116 13.98 -22.29 -22.76
N ASP A 117 13.82 -20.97 -22.60
CA ASP A 117 13.78 -20.02 -23.69
C ASP A 117 15.18 -19.50 -24.01
N GLN A 118 16.15 -19.75 -23.12
CA GLN A 118 17.51 -19.29 -23.28
C GLN A 118 18.31 -20.20 -24.20
N ARG A 119 19.20 -19.57 -24.98
CA ARG A 119 20.16 -20.32 -25.80
C ARG A 119 21.15 -21.05 -24.89
N LYS A 120 21.05 -22.38 -24.85
CA LYS A 120 21.96 -23.24 -24.08
C LYS A 120 23.43 -22.89 -24.35
N PRO A 121 24.30 -22.90 -23.33
CA PRO A 121 24.07 -23.38 -21.95
C PRO A 121 23.56 -22.30 -20.97
N ARG A 122 23.17 -21.12 -21.48
CA ARG A 122 22.81 -19.97 -20.65
C ARG A 122 21.53 -20.26 -19.85
N LYS A 123 21.46 -19.74 -18.63
CA LYS A 123 20.29 -19.72 -17.76
C LYS A 123 19.82 -18.28 -17.55
N CYS A 124 18.66 -18.11 -16.94
CA CYS A 124 18.17 -16.81 -16.53
C CYS A 124 19.16 -16.12 -15.56
N ALA A 125 19.36 -14.82 -15.77
CA ALA A 125 19.94 -13.97 -14.73
C ALA A 125 18.95 -13.80 -13.57
N ASN A 126 19.45 -13.35 -12.42
CA ASN A 126 18.65 -13.11 -11.23
C ASN A 126 18.13 -11.67 -11.24
N TYR A 127 16.85 -11.46 -11.49
CA TYR A 127 16.22 -10.16 -11.59
C TYR A 127 15.53 -9.74 -10.31
N ALA A 128 15.47 -8.43 -10.10
CA ALA A 128 14.56 -7.83 -9.14
C ALA A 128 13.74 -6.75 -9.82
N ILE A 129 12.52 -6.52 -9.35
CA ILE A 129 11.61 -5.50 -9.87
C ILE A 129 11.13 -4.57 -8.75
N ARG A 130 10.94 -3.30 -9.05
CA ARG A 130 10.16 -2.38 -8.21
C ARG A 130 9.09 -1.70 -9.04
N PHE A 131 8.04 -1.25 -8.37
CA PHE A 131 6.90 -0.60 -9.02
C PHE A 131 6.73 0.81 -8.50
N GLU A 132 6.28 1.73 -9.35
CA GLU A 132 5.85 3.05 -8.93
C GLU A 132 4.36 3.00 -8.60
N CYS A 133 4.03 3.34 -7.36
CA CYS A 133 2.70 3.21 -6.79
C CYS A 133 2.20 4.54 -6.25
N LEU A 134 0.87 4.69 -6.24
CA LEU A 134 0.21 5.75 -5.52
C LEU A 134 0.34 5.47 -4.02
N SER A 135 1.06 6.32 -3.31
CA SER A 135 1.13 6.31 -1.85
C SER A 135 0.36 7.49 -1.28
N VAL A 136 -0.26 7.21 -0.15
CA VAL A 136 -0.75 8.23 0.77
C VAL A 136 0.30 8.30 1.87
N PRO A 137 0.93 9.46 2.10
CA PRO A 137 1.88 9.63 3.20
C PRO A 137 1.25 9.06 4.46
N ASP A 138 2.01 8.20 5.12
CA ASP A 138 1.51 7.48 6.28
C ASP A 138 1.01 8.51 7.29
N SER A 139 -0.28 8.46 7.61
CA SER A 139 -0.82 9.23 8.72
C SER A 139 -0.35 8.51 9.99
N SER A 140 0.94 8.59 10.29
CA SER A 140 1.40 8.28 11.64
C SER A 140 0.53 9.14 12.56
N PRO A 141 -0.18 8.55 13.55
CA PRO A 141 -0.79 9.36 14.59
C PRO A 141 0.32 10.28 15.11
N PRO A 142 0.04 11.57 15.42
CA PRO A 142 1.06 12.43 15.99
C PRO A 142 1.71 11.65 17.12
N THR A 143 3.01 11.36 16.96
CA THR A 143 3.81 10.79 18.03
C THR A 143 3.53 11.65 19.24
N ASN A 144 3.20 10.96 20.33
CA ASN A 144 2.77 11.47 21.61
C ASN A 144 3.68 12.63 22.07
N ILE A 145 3.44 13.85 21.58
CA ILE A 145 3.94 15.07 22.18
C ILE A 145 3.08 15.18 23.42
N GLY A 146 3.66 14.78 24.56
CA GLY A 146 2.98 14.75 25.83
C GLY A 146 2.15 16.00 26.02
N VAL A 147 0.82 15.83 25.96
CA VAL A 147 -0.10 16.82 26.47
C VAL A 147 0.19 16.83 27.96
N ILE A 148 0.97 17.82 28.41
CA ILE A 148 1.05 18.18 29.81
C ILE A 148 -0.40 18.50 30.19
N GLY A 149 -1.04 17.54 30.86
CA GLY A 149 -2.40 17.68 31.33
C GLY A 149 -2.47 18.85 32.29
N ILE A 150 -2.96 19.98 31.82
CA ILE A 150 -3.56 20.97 32.71
C ILE A 150 -5.02 20.58 32.82
N ALA A 151 -5.30 19.70 33.77
CA ALA A 151 -6.65 19.46 34.25
C ALA A 151 -7.14 20.75 34.94
N ALA A 152 -7.77 21.64 34.18
CA ALA A 152 -8.62 22.68 34.75
C ALA A 152 -10.05 22.13 34.77
N GLY A 153 -10.39 21.47 35.87
CA GLY A 153 -11.77 21.10 36.17
C GLY A 153 -12.61 22.37 36.36
N LEU A 154 -13.78 22.42 35.72
CA LEU A 154 -14.89 23.29 36.10
C LEU A 154 -16.19 22.56 35.78
N SER A 155 -16.67 21.81 36.76
CA SER A 155 -18.05 21.35 36.87
C SER A 155 -18.77 22.19 37.91
N VAL A 156 -19.56 23.18 37.47
CA VAL A 156 -20.71 23.76 38.20
C VAL A 156 -21.64 24.32 37.10
N GLY A 157 -22.80 23.75 36.77
CA GLY A 157 -23.99 23.63 37.59
C GLY A 157 -25.02 24.68 37.12
N VAL A 158 -25.82 24.37 36.10
CA VAL A 158 -26.92 25.25 35.64
C VAL A 158 -28.07 25.16 36.65
N ARG A 159 -28.30 26.23 37.43
CA ARG A 159 -29.52 26.39 38.23
C ARG A 159 -30.66 26.91 37.36
N VAL A 160 -31.76 26.19 37.40
CA VAL A 160 -33.08 26.60 36.93
C VAL A 160 -33.65 27.64 37.90
N ILE A 161 -34.08 28.79 37.38
CA ILE A 161 -35.24 29.55 37.88
C ILE A 161 -36.05 29.94 36.64
#